data_AF-A0A1E3BRD7-F1
#
_entry.id   AF-A0A1E3BRD7-F1
#
_cell.length_a   1.000
_cell.length_b   1.000
_cell.length_c   1.000
_cell.angle_alpha   90.00
_cell.angle_beta   90.00
_cell.angle_gamma   90.00
#
_symmetry.space_group_name_H-M   'P 1'
#
loop_
_entity.id
_entity.type
_entity.pdbx_description
1 polymer ?
#
loop_
_entity_poly.entity_id
_entity_poly.type
_entity_poly.pdbx_seq_one_letter_code
_entity_poly.pdbx_strand_id
1 'polypeptide(L)'
;MRFKEHAEALPLSHHCFVAPVPHRDDYESSAQYCRACDVWNDFVAVENKLDSSDNRLDYVIAGDSLRDIVQRLDPPKTKPESFPLCHPDLSVNNIYVDDSYNITCIIDWEFASTVPEAMLLIPPGLLQSRDELSQDLIAAFRDGLSAAISSRTRTAKCNTSLGSPQQSRCFWLLTRLLNLDSEHDFNLFTPVWDFIHGYEKDMRQYFNDQRSSPHYRQRYKEMRPEDEPLETQRKERDYLRHQDMYG
;
A
#
# COMPACT_ATOMS: atom_id res chain seq x y z
N MET A 1 6.89 -5.30 13.62
CA MET A 1 5.75 -4.72 12.86
C MET A 1 5.47 -5.73 11.78
N ARG A 2 4.23 -6.24 11.69
CA ARG A 2 3.89 -7.39 10.84
C ARG A 2 4.38 -7.28 9.39
N PHE A 3 4.41 -6.07 8.83
CA PHE A 3 4.97 -5.78 7.50
C PHE A 3 6.43 -6.24 7.33
N LYS A 4 7.32 -5.84 8.25
CA LYS A 4 8.74 -6.23 8.21
C LYS A 4 8.90 -7.73 8.43
N GLU A 5 8.17 -8.30 9.38
CA GLU A 5 8.22 -9.73 9.70
C GLU A 5 7.73 -10.58 8.51
N HIS A 6 6.70 -10.12 7.79
CA HIS A 6 6.27 -10.73 6.52
C HIS A 6 7.38 -10.68 5.48
N ALA A 7 7.97 -9.50 5.25
CA ALA A 7 9.04 -9.33 4.28
C ALA A 7 10.29 -10.16 4.60
N GLU A 8 10.56 -10.44 5.88
CA GLU A 8 11.69 -11.26 6.31
C GLU A 8 11.39 -12.77 6.19
N ALA A 9 10.16 -13.23 6.42
CA ALA A 9 9.89 -14.65 6.66
C ALA A 9 8.85 -15.30 5.73
N LEU A 10 8.01 -14.52 5.05
CA LEU A 10 6.95 -15.02 4.18
C LEU A 10 7.27 -14.76 2.71
N PRO A 11 6.64 -15.50 1.77
CA PRO A 11 6.73 -15.20 0.35
C PRO A 11 6.17 -13.81 0.05
N LEU A 12 6.90 -13.03 -0.74
CA LEU A 12 6.44 -11.73 -1.21
C LEU A 12 5.44 -11.84 -2.36
N SER A 13 5.18 -13.04 -2.88
CA SER A 13 4.15 -13.31 -3.89
C SER A 13 4.34 -12.45 -5.16
N HIS A 14 3.59 -11.36 -5.34
CA HIS A 14 3.69 -10.46 -6.49
C HIS A 14 4.37 -9.12 -6.15
N HIS A 15 4.83 -8.95 -4.91
CA HIS A 15 5.38 -7.71 -4.38
C HIS A 15 6.87 -7.56 -4.75
N CYS A 16 7.15 -6.67 -5.69
CA CYS A 16 8.51 -6.24 -6.01
C CYS A 16 8.61 -4.74 -5.81
N PHE A 17 9.30 -4.32 -4.75
CA PHE A 17 9.18 -2.97 -4.18
C PHE A 17 9.37 -1.90 -5.25
N VAL A 18 10.47 -1.96 -6.00
CA VAL A 18 10.90 -0.95 -6.97
C VAL A 18 10.45 -1.24 -8.42
N ALA A 19 9.76 -2.36 -8.68
CA ALA A 19 9.44 -2.76 -10.04
C ALA A 19 8.31 -1.90 -10.64
N PRO A 20 8.44 -1.49 -11.91
CA PRO A 20 7.35 -0.83 -12.61
C PRO A 20 6.28 -1.87 -12.98
N VAL A 21 5.19 -1.97 -12.21
CA VAL A 21 4.06 -2.84 -12.56
C VAL A 21 3.24 -2.15 -13.67
N PRO A 22 2.92 -2.83 -14.79
CA PRO A 22 2.10 -2.26 -15.85
C PRO A 22 0.68 -1.93 -15.35
N HIS A 23 0.25 -0.68 -15.44
CA HIS A 23 -1.15 -0.32 -15.17
C HIS A 23 -1.97 -0.34 -16.46
N ARG A 24 -3.25 -0.69 -16.39
CA ARG A 24 -4.08 -0.79 -17.60
C ARG A 24 -4.20 0.53 -18.35
N ASP A 25 -4.32 1.63 -17.62
CA ASP A 25 -4.53 2.97 -18.17
C ASP A 25 -3.28 3.53 -18.87
N ASP A 26 -2.11 2.91 -18.69
CA ASP A 26 -0.87 3.32 -19.34
C ASP A 26 -0.80 2.91 -20.83
N TYR A 27 -1.78 2.13 -21.31
CA TYR A 27 -1.75 1.51 -22.64
C TYR A 27 -3.02 1.77 -23.44
N GLU A 28 -2.86 2.10 -24.72
CA GLU A 28 -3.96 2.42 -25.63
C GLU A 28 -4.80 1.18 -26.00
N SER A 29 -4.23 -0.02 -25.86
CA SER A 29 -4.86 -1.27 -26.29
C SER A 29 -4.59 -2.43 -25.34
N SER A 30 -5.53 -3.39 -25.31
CA SER A 30 -5.35 -4.62 -24.52
C SER A 30 -4.12 -5.42 -24.94
N ALA A 31 -3.79 -5.42 -26.23
CA ALA A 31 -2.63 -6.15 -26.72
C ALA A 31 -1.30 -5.53 -26.23
N GLN A 32 -1.22 -4.21 -26.13
CA GLN A 32 -0.05 -3.54 -25.55
C GLN A 32 0.07 -3.82 -24.05
N TYR A 33 -1.04 -3.73 -23.32
CA TYR A 33 -1.08 -4.04 -21.88
C TYR A 33 -0.65 -5.49 -21.60
N CYS A 34 -1.21 -6.48 -22.32
CA CYS A 34 -0.82 -7.87 -22.15
C CYS A 34 0.67 -8.10 -22.40
N ARG A 35 1.23 -7.51 -23.47
CA ARG A 35 2.68 -7.59 -23.73
C ARG A 35 3.51 -6.98 -22.61
N ALA A 36 3.06 -5.87 -22.02
CA ALA A 36 3.76 -5.27 -20.90
C ALA A 36 3.70 -6.16 -19.65
N CYS A 37 2.56 -6.80 -19.38
CA CYS A 37 2.43 -7.80 -18.32
C CYS A 37 3.35 -9.00 -18.55
N ASP A 38 3.46 -9.49 -19.78
CA ASP A 38 4.35 -10.61 -20.12
C ASP A 38 5.82 -10.23 -19.85
N VAL A 39 6.26 -9.06 -20.32
CA VAL A 39 7.61 -8.53 -20.04
C VAL A 39 7.85 -8.35 -18.55
N TRP A 40 6.84 -7.91 -17.80
CA TRP A 40 6.94 -7.77 -16.35
C TRP A 40 7.06 -9.12 -15.66
N ASN A 41 6.28 -10.12 -16.07
CA ASN A 41 6.35 -11.50 -15.56
C ASN A 41 7.75 -12.08 -15.80
N ASP A 42 8.30 -11.91 -17.00
CA ASP A 42 9.66 -12.34 -17.32
C ASP A 42 10.70 -11.60 -16.47
N PHE A 43 10.54 -10.29 -16.28
CA PHE A 43 11.42 -9.48 -15.44
C PHE A 43 11.47 -10.00 -13.99
N VAL A 44 10.31 -10.29 -13.38
CA VAL A 44 10.26 -10.75 -11.99
C VAL A 44 10.65 -12.22 -11.82
N ALA A 45 10.47 -13.04 -12.85
CA ALA A 45 10.88 -14.44 -12.86
C ALA A 45 12.41 -14.60 -12.87
N VAL A 46 13.12 -13.78 -13.66
CA VAL A 46 14.59 -13.80 -13.72
C VAL A 46 15.18 -13.62 -12.34
N GLU A 47 16.04 -14.54 -11.88
CA GLU A 47 16.72 -14.44 -10.58
C GLU A 47 15.74 -14.43 -9.39
N ASN A 48 14.49 -14.88 -9.59
CA ASN A 48 13.43 -14.87 -8.59
C ASN A 48 13.34 -13.52 -7.85
N LYS A 49 13.21 -12.41 -8.60
CA LYS A 49 13.28 -11.04 -8.02
C LYS A 49 12.29 -10.80 -6.90
N LEU A 50 11.13 -11.45 -6.95
CA LEU A 50 10.08 -11.32 -5.95
C LEU A 50 10.60 -11.70 -4.55
N ASP A 51 11.30 -12.83 -4.43
CA ASP A 51 11.83 -13.29 -3.13
C ASP A 51 13.34 -13.08 -2.97
N SER A 52 13.98 -12.42 -3.93
CA SER A 52 15.42 -12.09 -3.88
C SER A 52 15.81 -11.28 -2.66
N SER A 53 17.03 -11.50 -2.16
CA SER A 53 17.62 -10.76 -1.05
C SER A 53 17.66 -9.25 -1.28
N ASP A 54 17.79 -8.80 -2.54
CA ASP A 54 17.72 -7.39 -2.91
C ASP A 54 16.33 -6.79 -2.68
N ASN A 55 15.27 -7.48 -3.10
CA ASN A 55 13.89 -7.02 -2.91
C ASN A 55 13.50 -7.08 -1.42
N ARG A 56 13.83 -8.18 -0.74
CA ARG A 56 13.59 -8.33 0.70
C ARG A 56 14.28 -7.24 1.52
N LEU A 57 15.51 -6.87 1.16
CA LEU A 57 16.22 -5.80 1.84
C LEU A 57 15.49 -4.45 1.70
N ASP A 58 14.93 -4.14 0.53
CA ASP A 58 14.14 -2.92 0.34
C ASP A 58 12.89 -2.91 1.21
N TYR A 59 12.13 -4.02 1.27
CA TYR A 59 10.99 -4.12 2.17
C TYR A 59 11.39 -4.01 3.65
N VAL A 60 12.55 -4.54 4.03
CA VAL A 60 13.07 -4.40 5.40
C VAL A 60 13.43 -2.95 5.73
N ILE A 61 14.10 -2.24 4.81
CA ILE A 61 14.38 -0.80 4.95
C ILE A 61 13.06 -0.03 5.04
N ALA A 62 12.13 -0.27 4.11
CA ALA A 62 10.81 0.35 4.12
C ALA A 62 10.08 0.09 5.44
N GLY A 63 10.08 -1.14 5.95
CA GLY A 63 9.43 -1.52 7.20
C GLY A 63 10.02 -0.84 8.43
N ASP A 64 11.34 -0.64 8.47
CA ASP A 64 11.98 0.13 9.54
C ASP A 64 11.70 1.64 9.42
N SER A 65 11.64 2.18 8.20
CA SER A 65 11.19 3.56 7.96
C SER A 65 9.72 3.78 8.31
N LEU A 66 8.83 2.83 7.99
CA LEU A 66 7.40 2.90 8.33
C LEU A 66 7.20 2.99 9.85
N ARG A 67 8.07 2.36 10.64
CA ARG A 67 8.03 2.48 12.10
C ARG A 67 8.29 3.92 12.57
N ASP A 68 9.28 4.60 11.99
CA ASP A 68 9.57 6.01 12.28
C ASP A 68 8.46 6.93 11.78
N ILE A 69 7.93 6.67 10.57
CA ILE A 69 6.77 7.37 9.99
C ILE A 69 5.56 7.29 10.92
N VAL A 70 5.20 6.08 11.38
CA VAL A 70 4.07 5.86 12.30
C VAL A 70 4.24 6.62 13.62
N GLN A 71 5.47 6.73 14.13
CA GLN A 71 5.76 7.49 15.35
C GLN A 71 5.65 9.01 15.17
N ARG A 72 5.84 9.51 13.95
CA ARG A 72 5.78 10.93 13.61
C ARG A 72 4.41 11.39 13.11
N LEU A 73 3.57 10.45 12.70
CA LEU A 73 2.18 10.74 12.38
C LEU A 73 1.47 11.26 13.62
N ASP A 74 1.14 12.55 13.63
CA ASP A 74 0.22 13.10 14.62
C ASP A 74 -1.18 12.58 14.25
N PRO A 75 -1.79 11.70 15.07
CA PRO A 75 -3.18 11.34 14.84
C PRO A 75 -4.06 12.59 14.97
N PRO A 76 -5.24 12.64 14.31
CA PRO A 76 -6.21 13.69 14.59
C PRO A 76 -6.43 13.79 16.10
N LYS A 77 -6.49 15.02 16.64
CA LYS A 77 -6.69 15.26 18.08
C LYS A 77 -8.07 14.77 18.50
N THR A 78 -8.15 13.49 18.82
CA THR A 78 -9.37 12.81 19.23
C THR A 78 -9.37 12.65 20.73
N LYS A 79 -10.55 12.34 21.30
CA LYS A 79 -10.61 12.00 22.72
C LYS A 79 -9.71 10.77 22.94
N PRO A 80 -8.82 10.76 23.95
CA PRO A 80 -7.85 9.68 24.19
C PRO A 80 -8.43 8.26 24.34
N GLU A 81 -9.75 8.12 24.38
CA GLU A 81 -10.48 6.87 24.67
C GLU A 81 -11.44 6.46 23.52
N SER A 82 -11.37 7.11 22.35
CA SER A 82 -12.27 6.83 21.21
C SER A 82 -11.63 5.83 20.24
N PHE A 83 -12.12 4.59 20.26
CA PHE A 83 -11.76 3.53 19.31
C PHE A 83 -13.01 3.05 18.57
N PRO A 84 -13.40 3.71 17.46
CA PRO A 84 -14.60 3.32 16.72
C PRO A 84 -14.47 1.92 16.13
N LEU A 85 -15.63 1.27 15.99
CA LEU A 85 -15.74 0.02 15.24
C LEU A 85 -15.54 0.30 13.74
N CYS A 86 -14.67 -0.47 13.11
CA CYS A 86 -14.36 -0.39 11.69
C CYS A 86 -14.69 -1.72 11.01
N HIS A 87 -15.34 -1.59 9.86
CA HIS A 87 -15.55 -2.67 8.91
C HIS A 87 -14.36 -2.70 7.94
N PRO A 88 -13.51 -3.73 7.97
CA PRO A 88 -12.24 -3.72 7.21
C PRO A 88 -12.44 -3.81 5.70
N ASP A 89 -13.52 -4.45 5.23
CA ASP A 89 -13.88 -4.54 3.81
C ASP A 89 -15.17 -3.74 3.53
N LEU A 90 -15.19 -2.46 3.92
CA LEU A 90 -16.36 -1.62 3.65
C LEU A 90 -16.34 -1.21 2.17
N SER A 91 -16.86 -2.09 1.33
CA SER A 91 -16.86 -1.94 -0.11
C SER A 91 -18.27 -2.12 -0.68
N VAL A 92 -18.48 -1.76 -1.95
CA VAL A 92 -19.81 -1.81 -2.59
C VAL A 92 -20.47 -3.20 -2.58
N ASN A 93 -19.70 -4.30 -2.48
CA ASN A 93 -20.28 -5.65 -2.37
C ASN A 93 -20.90 -5.90 -0.99
N ASN A 94 -20.47 -5.16 0.02
CA ASN A 94 -20.91 -5.32 1.40
C ASN A 94 -21.93 -4.26 1.83
N ILE A 95 -22.38 -3.40 0.90
CA ILE A 95 -23.36 -2.33 1.14
C ILE A 95 -24.58 -2.56 0.26
N TYR A 96 -25.73 -2.82 0.88
CA TYR A 96 -27.01 -2.91 0.19
C TYR A 96 -27.72 -1.56 0.22
N VAL A 97 -28.32 -1.20 -0.91
CA VAL A 97 -29.12 0.02 -1.07
C VAL A 97 -30.51 -0.30 -1.62
N ASP A 98 -31.49 0.55 -1.30
CA ASP A 98 -32.81 0.52 -1.94
C ASP A 98 -32.83 1.25 -3.29
N ASP A 99 -34.00 1.30 -3.95
CA ASP A 99 -34.21 1.99 -5.23
C ASP A 99 -33.95 3.50 -5.16
N SER A 100 -33.88 4.08 -3.96
CA SER A 100 -33.58 5.49 -3.72
C SER A 100 -32.14 5.71 -3.23
N TYR A 101 -31.28 4.70 -3.34
CA TYR A 101 -29.89 4.71 -2.89
C TYR A 101 -29.69 4.90 -1.38
N ASN A 102 -30.71 4.65 -0.56
CA ASN A 102 -30.53 4.63 0.88
C ASN A 102 -29.85 3.32 1.30
N ILE A 103 -28.85 3.39 2.17
CA ILE A 103 -28.20 2.19 2.73
C ILE A 103 -29.24 1.45 3.59
N THR A 104 -29.53 0.20 3.21
CA THR A 104 -30.48 -0.68 3.91
C THR A 104 -29.77 -1.72 4.78
N CYS A 105 -28.56 -2.14 4.40
CA CYS A 105 -27.80 -3.14 5.14
C CYS A 105 -26.29 -3.00 4.88
N ILE A 106 -25.50 -3.35 5.89
CA ILE A 106 -24.05 -3.61 5.77
C ILE A 106 -23.81 -5.02 6.28
N ILE A 107 -23.19 -5.87 5.45
CA ILE A 107 -22.92 -7.29 5.76
C ILE A 107 -21.43 -7.53 5.96
N ASP A 108 -21.05 -8.78 6.23
CA ASP A 108 -19.65 -9.26 6.28
C ASP A 108 -18.75 -8.69 7.38
N TRP A 109 -19.29 -8.62 8.60
CA TRP A 109 -18.61 -8.08 9.78
C TRP A 109 -17.58 -9.03 10.43
N GLU A 110 -17.18 -10.14 9.78
CA GLU A 110 -16.43 -11.22 10.43
C GLU A 110 -15.03 -10.81 10.93
N PHE A 111 -14.44 -9.75 10.34
CA PHE A 111 -13.15 -9.19 10.73
C PHE A 111 -13.25 -7.78 11.33
N ALA A 112 -14.44 -7.35 11.73
CA ALA A 112 -14.64 -6.05 12.31
C ALA A 112 -13.78 -5.86 13.57
N SER A 113 -13.16 -4.68 13.69
CA SER A 113 -12.24 -4.38 14.77
C SER A 113 -12.36 -2.94 15.22
N THR A 114 -11.88 -2.63 16.42
CA THR A 114 -11.75 -1.25 16.86
C THR A 114 -10.43 -0.68 16.35
N VAL A 115 -10.47 0.54 15.82
CA VAL A 115 -9.33 1.19 15.17
C VAL A 115 -9.11 2.60 15.70
N PRO A 116 -7.93 3.21 15.48
CA PRO A 116 -7.77 4.64 15.71
C PRO A 116 -8.78 5.44 14.88
N GLU A 117 -9.36 6.49 15.47
CA GLU A 117 -10.38 7.33 14.82
C GLU A 117 -9.91 7.96 13.49
N ALA A 118 -8.59 8.09 13.29
CA ALA A 118 -7.98 8.45 12.02
C ALA A 118 -8.42 7.55 10.84
N MET A 119 -8.68 6.26 11.10
CA MET A 119 -9.09 5.30 10.07
C MET A 119 -10.51 5.58 9.55
N LEU A 120 -11.36 6.29 10.30
CA LEU A 120 -12.69 6.70 9.81
C LEU A 120 -12.61 7.76 8.72
N LEU A 121 -11.46 8.42 8.57
CA LEU A 121 -11.23 9.43 7.54
C LEU A 121 -10.93 8.82 6.17
N ILE A 122 -10.67 7.51 6.14
CA ILE A 122 -10.38 6.77 4.94
C ILE A 122 -11.71 6.50 4.22
N PRO A 123 -11.91 6.99 2.99
CA PRO A 123 -13.12 6.70 2.23
C PRO A 123 -13.17 5.20 1.88
N PRO A 124 -14.38 4.59 1.86
CA PRO A 124 -14.54 3.19 1.47
C PRO A 124 -14.08 2.96 0.04
N GLY A 125 -13.39 1.85 -0.21
CA GLY A 125 -12.93 1.48 -1.54
C GLY A 125 -14.09 1.08 -2.46
N LEU A 126 -14.09 1.55 -3.70
CA LEU A 126 -14.95 1.01 -4.75
C LEU A 126 -14.21 -0.19 -5.36
N LEU A 127 -14.72 -1.40 -5.18
CA LEU A 127 -14.09 -2.70 -5.47
C LEU A 127 -13.41 -2.88 -6.85
N GLN A 128 -13.67 -2.01 -7.81
CA GLN A 128 -13.09 -2.13 -9.14
C GLN A 128 -11.84 -1.29 -9.35
N SER A 129 -11.56 -0.32 -8.48
CA SER A 129 -10.31 0.42 -8.50
C SER A 129 -9.49 0.07 -7.27
N ARG A 130 -8.41 -0.68 -7.46
CA ARG A 130 -7.24 -0.65 -6.55
C ARG A 130 -6.55 0.72 -6.60
N ASP A 131 -7.20 1.73 -7.20
CA ASP A 131 -6.69 3.07 -7.37
C ASP A 131 -7.29 4.02 -6.33
N GLU A 132 -6.66 5.19 -6.24
CA GLU A 132 -7.16 6.28 -5.43
C GLU A 132 -8.51 6.77 -5.99
N LEU A 133 -9.49 7.00 -5.11
CA LEU A 133 -10.78 7.56 -5.52
C LEU A 133 -10.60 8.94 -6.17
N SER A 134 -11.51 9.29 -7.08
CA SER A 134 -11.54 10.63 -7.66
C SER A 134 -11.73 11.69 -6.57
N GLN A 135 -11.19 12.89 -6.80
CA GLN A 135 -11.30 14.00 -5.84
C GLN A 135 -12.77 14.36 -5.53
N ASP A 136 -13.66 14.21 -6.50
CA ASP A 136 -15.10 14.44 -6.32
C ASP A 136 -15.73 13.43 -5.35
N LEU A 137 -15.37 12.15 -5.45
CA LEU A 137 -15.85 11.10 -4.54
C LEU A 137 -15.27 11.28 -3.13
N ILE A 138 -13.99 11.64 -3.02
CA ILE A 138 -13.35 11.96 -1.75
C ILE A 138 -14.06 13.15 -1.08
N ALA A 139 -14.36 14.20 -1.85
CA ALA A 139 -15.09 15.37 -1.35
C ALA A 139 -16.50 14.99 -0.88
N ALA A 140 -17.26 14.25 -1.69
CA ALA A 140 -18.61 13.80 -1.36
C ALA A 140 -18.63 12.94 -0.07
N PHE A 141 -17.68 12.02 0.09
CA PHE A 141 -17.54 11.23 1.31
C PHE A 141 -17.29 12.13 2.53
N ARG A 142 -16.35 13.07 2.44
CA ARG A 142 -16.00 13.96 3.55
C ARG A 142 -17.16 14.89 3.95
N ASP A 143 -17.91 15.39 2.98
CA ASP A 143 -19.08 16.22 3.21
C ASP A 143 -20.19 15.43 3.92
N GLY A 144 -20.48 14.21 3.43
CA GLY A 144 -21.43 13.29 4.05
C GLY A 144 -21.04 12.91 5.47
N LEU A 145 -19.77 12.57 5.70
CA LEU A 145 -19.24 12.24 7.03
C LEU A 145 -19.34 13.45 7.98
N SER A 146 -18.97 14.64 7.51
CA SER A 146 -19.08 15.88 8.28
C SER A 146 -20.53 16.16 8.68
N ALA A 147 -21.47 16.06 7.74
CA ALA A 147 -22.90 16.26 7.99
C ALA A 147 -23.46 15.24 9.00
N ALA A 148 -23.05 13.97 8.91
CA ALA A 148 -23.44 12.91 9.84
C ALA A 148 -22.90 13.14 11.27
N ILE A 149 -21.66 13.61 11.40
CA ILE A 149 -21.08 13.99 12.70
C ILE A 149 -21.81 15.20 13.28
N SER A 150 -22.07 16.23 12.47
CA SER A 150 -22.79 17.44 12.90
C SER A 150 -24.24 17.17 13.32
N SER A 151 -24.94 16.24 12.66
CA SER A 151 -26.32 15.90 13.03
C SER A 151 -26.41 15.14 14.36
N ARG A 152 -25.40 14.30 14.68
CA ARG A 152 -25.31 13.55 15.95
C ARG A 152 -24.83 14.38 17.14
N THR A 153 -24.11 15.48 16.90
CA THR A 153 -23.46 16.30 17.95
C THR A 153 -24.39 17.33 18.62
N ARG A 154 -25.70 17.36 18.32
CA ARG A 154 -26.67 18.17 19.09
C ARG A 154 -26.75 17.79 20.58
N THR A 155 -26.22 16.63 20.99
CA THR A 155 -26.23 16.15 22.39
C THR A 155 -24.84 16.00 23.02
N ALA A 156 -23.75 16.10 22.27
CA ALA A 156 -22.38 16.01 22.81
C ALA A 156 -21.43 16.91 22.02
N LYS A 157 -20.71 17.81 22.73
CA LYS A 157 -19.60 18.60 22.19
C LYS A 157 -18.48 17.65 21.74
N CYS A 158 -18.54 17.19 20.49
CA CYS A 158 -17.45 16.47 19.85
C CYS A 158 -16.80 17.42 18.84
N ASN A 159 -15.76 18.12 19.28
CA ASN A 159 -14.87 18.87 18.39
C ASN A 159 -13.93 17.86 17.72
N THR A 160 -14.46 16.89 16.97
CA THR A 160 -13.61 16.04 16.14
C THR A 160 -13.21 16.90 14.95
N SER A 161 -11.97 17.40 14.94
CA SER A 161 -11.45 17.99 13.70
C SER A 161 -11.25 16.84 12.72
N LEU A 162 -12.07 16.81 11.67
CA LEU A 162 -11.83 15.93 10.54
C LEU A 162 -10.43 16.26 10.03
N GLY A 163 -9.50 15.30 10.11
CA GLY A 163 -8.11 15.48 9.69
C GLY A 163 -8.02 16.04 8.27
N SER A 164 -6.89 16.63 7.89
CA SER A 164 -6.75 17.20 6.54
C SER A 164 -6.95 16.13 5.45
N PRO A 165 -7.38 16.50 4.23
CA PRO A 165 -7.45 15.56 3.10
C PRO A 165 -6.13 14.83 2.88
N GLN A 166 -5.00 15.53 3.03
CA GLN A 166 -3.65 14.97 2.92
C GLN A 166 -3.37 13.94 4.00
N GLN A 167 -3.79 14.20 5.25
CA GLN A 167 -3.65 13.24 6.34
C GLN A 167 -4.51 11.99 6.09
N SER A 168 -5.73 12.16 5.60
CA SER A 168 -6.65 11.05 5.28
C SER A 168 -6.08 10.17 4.16
N ARG A 169 -5.53 10.80 3.12
CA ARG A 169 -4.79 10.13 2.04
C ARG A 169 -3.55 9.39 2.55
N CYS A 170 -2.77 10.01 3.43
CA CYS A 170 -1.59 9.37 4.02
C CYS A 170 -1.98 8.10 4.81
N PHE A 171 -3.06 8.15 5.59
CA PHE A 171 -3.55 6.97 6.31
C PHE A 171 -4.03 5.87 5.36
N TRP A 172 -4.75 6.21 4.29
CA TRP A 172 -5.17 5.24 3.27
C TRP A 172 -3.96 4.54 2.61
N LEU A 173 -2.96 5.31 2.16
CA LEU A 173 -1.72 4.76 1.58
C LEU A 173 -0.97 3.87 2.57
N LEU A 174 -0.85 4.33 3.82
CA LEU A 174 -0.18 3.59 4.88
C LEU A 174 -0.88 2.25 5.17
N THR A 175 -2.21 2.24 5.28
CA THR A 175 -2.96 1.00 5.53
C THR A 175 -2.73 -0.01 4.41
N ARG A 176 -2.70 0.43 3.15
CA ARG A 176 -2.47 -0.46 2.00
C ARG A 176 -1.05 -1.03 1.96
N LEU A 177 -0.05 -0.20 2.24
CA LEU A 177 1.33 -0.65 2.38
C LEU A 177 1.44 -1.71 3.49
N LEU A 178 0.88 -1.43 4.66
CA LEU A 178 0.96 -2.34 5.81
C LEU A 178 0.23 -3.65 5.63
N ASN A 179 -0.81 -3.65 4.78
CA ASN A 179 -1.57 -4.84 4.42
C ASN A 179 -1.01 -5.56 3.18
N LEU A 180 0.03 -5.02 2.53
CA LEU A 180 0.53 -5.51 1.23
C LEU A 180 -0.62 -5.66 0.21
N ASP A 181 -1.50 -4.67 0.15
CA ASP A 181 -2.71 -4.67 -0.71
C ASP A 181 -2.52 -3.79 -1.97
N SER A 182 -1.32 -3.87 -2.55
CA SER A 182 -0.86 -2.99 -3.61
C SER A 182 0.11 -3.71 -4.53
N GLU A 183 0.08 -3.33 -5.81
CA GLU A 183 1.03 -3.81 -6.81
C GLU A 183 2.19 -2.83 -7.02
N HIS A 184 2.07 -1.56 -6.58
CA HIS A 184 3.05 -0.48 -6.82
C HIS A 184 3.61 0.11 -5.53
N ASP A 185 4.21 -0.74 -4.69
CA ASP A 185 4.54 -0.38 -3.31
C ASP A 185 5.50 0.82 -3.18
N PHE A 186 6.51 0.95 -4.04
CA PHE A 186 7.38 2.14 -4.04
C PHE A 186 6.62 3.45 -4.35
N ASN A 187 5.66 3.39 -5.28
CA ASN A 187 4.85 4.55 -5.65
C ASN A 187 3.85 4.92 -4.56
N LEU A 188 3.36 3.95 -3.77
CA LEU A 188 2.54 4.24 -2.60
C LEU A 188 3.37 4.74 -1.41
N PHE A 189 4.59 4.24 -1.26
CA PHE A 189 5.50 4.67 -0.19
C PHE A 189 5.98 6.11 -0.40
N THR A 190 6.14 6.56 -1.65
CA THR A 190 6.63 7.92 -1.98
C THR A 190 5.79 9.04 -1.34
N PRO A 191 4.46 9.12 -1.53
CA PRO A 191 3.69 10.19 -0.92
C PRO A 191 3.61 10.10 0.62
N VAL A 192 3.70 8.89 1.19
CA VAL A 192 3.75 8.72 2.67
C VAL A 192 5.07 9.26 3.22
N TRP A 193 6.18 8.96 2.54
CA TRP A 193 7.50 9.50 2.84
C TRP A 193 7.50 11.03 2.76
N ASP A 194 7.04 11.59 1.64
CA ASP A 194 7.02 13.04 1.41
C ASP A 194 6.14 13.77 2.44
N PHE A 195 5.03 13.16 2.86
CA PHE A 195 4.15 13.72 3.88
C PHE A 195 4.84 13.91 5.24
N ILE A 196 5.72 12.98 5.64
CA ILE A 196 6.41 13.03 6.94
C ILE A 196 7.74 13.76 6.89
N HIS A 197 8.48 13.59 5.79
CA HIS A 197 9.86 14.04 5.68
C HIS A 197 10.02 15.31 4.85
N GLY A 198 8.98 15.69 4.11
CA GLY A 198 9.03 16.75 3.11
C GLY A 198 9.77 16.33 1.84
N TYR A 199 9.53 17.05 0.74
CA TYR A 199 10.12 16.78 -0.58
C TYR A 199 11.63 17.02 -0.66
N GLU A 200 12.24 17.63 0.36
CA GLU A 200 13.69 17.89 0.39
C GLU A 200 14.50 16.62 0.64
N LYS A 201 13.89 15.59 1.24
CA LYS A 201 14.54 14.31 1.50
C LYS A 201 14.20 13.32 0.40
N ASP A 202 15.14 13.16 -0.54
CA ASP A 202 14.99 12.18 -1.60
C ASP A 202 14.95 10.76 -1.04
N MET A 203 13.83 10.08 -1.28
CA MET A 203 13.61 8.72 -0.80
C MET A 203 14.56 7.73 -1.45
N ARG A 204 14.86 7.86 -2.76
CA ARG A 204 15.79 6.95 -3.44
C ARG A 204 17.18 7.04 -2.85
N GLN A 205 17.66 8.25 -2.60
CA GLN A 205 18.95 8.48 -1.94
C GLN A 205 18.95 7.89 -0.52
N TYR A 206 17.86 8.05 0.24
CA TYR A 206 17.74 7.42 1.54
C TYR A 206 17.88 5.89 1.46
N PHE A 207 17.18 5.22 0.53
CA PHE A 207 17.32 3.76 0.35
C PHE A 207 18.75 3.36 -0.03
N ASN A 208 19.39 4.10 -0.94
CA ASN A 208 20.78 3.85 -1.33
C ASN A 208 21.76 3.99 -0.15
N ASP A 209 21.56 5.00 0.69
CA ASP A 209 22.35 5.24 1.90
C ASP A 209 22.12 4.13 2.93
N GLN A 210 20.86 3.72 3.15
CA GLN A 210 20.53 2.63 4.05
C GLN A 210 21.14 1.30 3.57
N ARG A 211 20.99 0.94 2.30
CA ARG A 211 21.65 -0.24 1.69
C ARG A 211 23.16 -0.24 1.91
N SER A 212 23.79 0.94 1.94
CA SER A 212 25.23 1.09 2.18
C SER A 212 25.65 1.05 3.65
N SER A 213 24.70 1.15 4.58
CA SER A 213 24.98 1.14 6.01
C SER A 213 25.48 -0.24 6.51
N PRO A 214 26.29 -0.29 7.58
CA PRO A 214 26.78 -1.56 8.13
C PRO A 214 25.65 -2.52 8.54
N HIS A 215 24.56 -1.98 9.09
CA HIS A 215 23.42 -2.77 9.56
C HIS A 215 22.75 -3.53 8.42
N TYR A 216 22.36 -2.82 7.35
CA TYR A 216 21.67 -3.42 6.22
C TYR A 216 22.59 -4.26 5.33
N ARG A 217 23.88 -3.93 5.24
CA ARG A 217 24.87 -4.81 4.59
C ARG A 217 25.01 -6.16 5.29
N GLN A 218 24.92 -6.17 6.62
CA GLN A 218 24.96 -7.41 7.38
C GLN A 218 23.69 -8.22 7.15
N ARG A 219 22.51 -7.58 7.20
CA ARG A 219 21.23 -8.25 6.89
C ARG A 219 21.18 -8.82 5.48
N TYR A 220 21.68 -8.10 4.48
CA TYR A 220 21.78 -8.59 3.11
C TYR A 220 22.60 -9.88 3.02
N LYS A 221 23.75 -9.96 3.73
CA LYS A 221 24.58 -11.17 3.76
C LYS A 221 23.88 -12.36 4.42
N GLU A 222 22.98 -12.11 5.36
CA GLU A 222 22.20 -13.14 6.04
C GLU A 222 21.09 -13.70 5.15
N MET A 223 20.48 -12.87 4.28
CA MET A 223 19.42 -13.26 3.35
C MET A 223 19.96 -13.93 2.07
N ARG A 224 21.11 -13.48 1.58
CA ARG A 224 21.70 -13.93 0.31
C ARG A 224 21.85 -15.46 0.13
N PRO A 225 22.15 -16.27 1.17
CA PRO A 225 22.22 -17.73 1.00
C PRO A 225 20.89 -18.39 0.62
N GLU A 226 19.77 -17.71 0.82
CA GLU A 226 18.42 -18.18 0.42
C GLU A 226 18.12 -17.88 -1.06
N ASP A 227 18.94 -17.04 -1.71
CA ASP A 227 18.79 -16.75 -3.14
C ASP A 227 19.12 -17.99 -3.98
N GLU A 228 18.50 -18.06 -5.16
CA GLU A 228 18.78 -19.12 -6.10
C GLU A 228 20.28 -19.20 -6.48
N PRO A 229 20.83 -20.41 -6.68
CA PRO A 229 22.21 -20.57 -7.12
C PRO A 229 22.50 -19.81 -8.42
N LEU A 230 23.67 -19.17 -8.50
CA LEU A 230 24.12 -18.40 -9.67
C LEU A 230 24.08 -19.18 -11.00
N GLU A 231 24.21 -20.51 -10.95
CA GLU A 231 24.10 -21.37 -12.14
C GLU A 231 22.67 -21.46 -12.67
N THR A 232 21.67 -21.52 -11.78
CA THR A 232 20.26 -21.52 -12.15
C THR A 232 19.89 -20.18 -12.77
N GLN A 233 20.26 -19.08 -12.11
CA GLN A 233 20.06 -17.72 -12.60
C GLN A 233 20.67 -17.50 -14.00
N ARG A 234 21.87 -18.04 -14.27
CA ARG A 234 22.50 -17.95 -15.60
C ARG A 234 21.70 -18.70 -16.67
N LYS A 235 21.26 -19.92 -16.36
CA LYS A 235 20.46 -20.74 -17.30
C LYS A 235 19.12 -20.09 -17.62
N GLU A 236 18.46 -19.48 -16.64
CA GLU A 236 17.22 -18.74 -16.85
C GLU A 236 17.43 -17.53 -17.77
N ARG A 237 18.47 -16.73 -17.53
CA ARG A 237 18.80 -15.57 -18.37
C ARG A 237 19.10 -15.96 -19.81
N ASP A 238 19.80 -17.08 -20.01
CA ASP A 238 20.08 -17.60 -21.35
C ASP A 238 18.80 -18.11 -22.02
N TYR A 239 17.92 -18.80 -21.30
CA TYR A 239 16.64 -19.28 -21.82
C TYR A 239 15.75 -18.13 -22.32
N LEU A 240 15.56 -17.08 -21.51
CA LEU A 240 14.72 -15.94 -21.87
C LEU A 240 15.29 -15.14 -23.05
N ARG A 241 16.62 -14.95 -23.11
CA ARG A 241 17.28 -14.35 -24.27
C ARG A 241 17.06 -15.12 -25.57
N HIS A 242 16.97 -16.45 -25.48
CA HIS A 242 16.70 -17.28 -26.65
C HIS A 242 15.23 -17.21 -27.07
N GLN A 243 14.29 -17.00 -26.16
CA GLN A 243 12.87 -16.83 -26.47
C GLN A 243 12.61 -15.54 -27.26
N ASP A 244 13.28 -14.43 -26.89
CA ASP A 244 13.20 -13.14 -27.59
C ASP A 244 13.78 -13.17 -29.04
N MET A 245 14.63 -14.15 -29.35
CA MET A 245 15.25 -14.30 -30.69
C MET A 245 14.35 -15.05 -31.69
N TYR A 246 13.26 -15.66 -31.22
CA TYR A 246 12.36 -16.48 -32.05
C TYR A 246 10.87 -16.06 -31.96
N GLY A 247 10.55 -14.95 -31.29
CA GLY A 247 9.23 -14.32 -31.23
C GLY A 247 9.12 -13.07 -32.09
#